data_AF-A0A924LIQ7-F1
#
_entry.id   AF-A0A924LIQ7-F1
#
_cell.length_a   1.000
_cell.length_b   1.000
_cell.length_c   1.000
_cell.angle_alpha   90.00
_cell.angle_beta   90.00
_cell.angle_gamma   90.00
#
_symmetry.space_group_name_H-M   'P 1'
#
loop_
_entity.id
_entity.type
_entity.pdbx_description
1 polymer ?
#
loop_
_entity_poly.entity_id
_entity_poly.type
_entity_poly.pdbx_seq_one_letter_code
_entity_poly.pdbx_strand_id
1 'polypeptide(L)'
;MSMIAMNHVEWAVIQRLGSMLNRPPGAEFDVTLSFALFSSIIAWVIQRVRVGNDEGGDTDQSIAMNKAARAMKAELSNTLIIDQPWHLQAVMRHPLVEVNANFELQHKSTKTNLGFTGMKALDFFIWLRDALAHGDARVVSPISQDDRDGGKSLIGFKIEVGEKPLPKNGLKKRRLYLYHADMKRLGVSLAAMFCRYLGGKESEFERLASTVRIPVQALAG
;
A
#
# COMPACT_ATOMS: atom_id res chain seq x y z
N MET A 1 17.13 -7.18 -26.01
CA MET A 1 16.71 -7.96 -24.83
C MET A 1 17.67 -7.66 -23.70
N SER A 2 17.24 -6.95 -22.65
CA SER A 2 18.07 -6.76 -21.46
C SER A 2 17.90 -7.98 -20.55
N MET A 3 18.99 -8.71 -20.31
CA MET A 3 19.03 -9.73 -19.27
C MET A 3 18.85 -9.05 -17.92
N ILE A 4 17.72 -9.29 -17.27
CA ILE A 4 17.53 -8.86 -15.88
C ILE A 4 18.23 -9.89 -15.01
N ALA A 5 19.40 -9.56 -14.48
CA ALA A 5 20.02 -10.38 -13.45
C ALA A 5 19.07 -10.46 -12.24
N MET A 6 18.92 -11.65 -11.65
CA MET A 6 17.91 -11.95 -10.60
C MET A 6 17.89 -10.96 -9.44
N ASN A 7 19.04 -10.33 -9.15
CA ASN A 7 19.24 -9.34 -8.10
C ASN A 7 18.72 -7.92 -8.42
N HIS A 8 18.46 -7.59 -9.69
CA HIS A 8 17.95 -6.27 -10.10
C HIS A 8 16.44 -6.26 -10.35
N VAL A 9 15.78 -7.41 -10.31
CA VAL A 9 14.36 -7.54 -10.71
C VAL A 9 13.44 -6.87 -9.68
N GLU A 10 13.67 -7.10 -8.39
CA GLU A 10 12.63 -6.82 -7.39
C GLU A 10 12.42 -5.34 -7.14
N TRP A 11 13.49 -4.60 -6.84
CA TRP A 11 13.37 -3.17 -6.56
C TRP A 11 12.91 -2.41 -7.81
N ALA A 12 13.32 -2.83 -9.02
CA ALA A 12 12.88 -2.22 -10.26
C ALA A 12 11.38 -2.44 -10.52
N VAL A 13 10.87 -3.65 -10.22
CA VAL A 13 9.43 -3.94 -10.27
C VAL A 13 8.67 -3.05 -9.28
N ILE A 14 9.12 -2.98 -8.02
CA ILE A 14 8.50 -2.13 -7.00
C ILE A 14 8.55 -0.64 -7.38
N GLN A 15 9.66 -0.16 -7.95
CA GLN A 15 9.77 1.20 -8.47
C GLN A 15 8.74 1.47 -9.57
N ARG A 16 8.57 0.52 -10.51
CA ARG A 16 7.59 0.66 -11.59
C ARG A 16 6.15 0.65 -11.07
N LEU A 17 5.82 -0.23 -10.13
CA LEU A 17 4.50 -0.25 -9.48
C LEU A 17 4.22 1.06 -8.74
N GLY A 18 5.21 1.57 -7.98
CA GLY A 18 5.12 2.87 -7.30
C GLY A 18 4.95 4.03 -8.29
N SER A 19 5.65 3.99 -9.43
CA SER A 19 5.52 5.00 -10.49
C SER A 19 4.14 4.98 -11.13
N MET A 20 3.61 3.79 -11.44
CA MET A 20 2.25 3.61 -11.96
C MET A 20 1.20 4.05 -10.94
N LEU A 21 1.43 3.81 -9.65
CA LEU A 21 0.53 4.25 -8.59
C LEU A 21 0.55 5.79 -8.45
N ASN A 22 1.71 6.44 -8.62
CA ASN A 22 1.83 7.89 -8.57
C ASN A 22 1.14 8.56 -9.79
N ARG A 23 1.33 7.97 -10.98
CA ARG A 23 0.81 8.45 -12.26
C ARG A 23 0.07 7.31 -12.98
N PRO A 24 -1.19 7.02 -12.60
CA PRO A 24 -1.96 5.95 -13.21
C PRO A 24 -2.24 6.24 -14.69
N PRO A 25 -2.17 5.23 -15.57
CA PRO A 25 -2.56 5.39 -16.97
C PRO A 25 -4.09 5.49 -17.09
N GLY A 26 -4.61 6.65 -17.49
CA GLY A 26 -5.93 6.75 -18.14
C GLY A 26 -7.19 6.33 -17.35
N ALA A 27 -7.36 6.86 -16.15
CA ALA A 27 -8.58 7.45 -15.55
C ALA A 27 -9.91 6.69 -15.37
N GLU A 28 -10.23 5.56 -16.02
CA GLU A 28 -11.58 4.96 -15.82
C GLU A 28 -11.68 4.14 -14.52
N PHE A 29 -10.61 3.45 -14.13
CA PHE A 29 -10.61 2.55 -12.98
C PHE A 29 -9.50 2.87 -11.98
N ASP A 30 -9.15 4.15 -11.84
CA ASP A 30 -8.00 4.61 -11.06
C ASP A 30 -7.98 4.10 -9.62
N VAL A 31 -9.15 4.00 -8.96
CA VAL A 31 -9.23 3.55 -7.57
C VAL A 31 -9.00 2.05 -7.44
N THR A 32 -9.58 1.24 -8.34
CA THR A 32 -9.37 -0.22 -8.38
C THR A 32 -7.94 -0.55 -8.77
N LEU A 33 -7.40 0.14 -9.80
CA LEU A 33 -6.00 0.00 -10.21
C LEU A 33 -5.06 0.40 -9.06
N SER A 34 -5.33 1.51 -8.38
CA SER A 34 -4.54 1.94 -7.23
C SER A 34 -4.57 0.90 -6.12
N PHE A 35 -5.71 0.27 -5.85
CA PHE A 35 -5.82 -0.80 -4.86
C PHE A 35 -5.00 -2.03 -5.27
N ALA A 36 -5.06 -2.45 -6.53
CA ALA A 36 -4.28 -3.58 -7.04
C ALA A 36 -2.76 -3.32 -6.97
N LEU A 37 -2.31 -2.13 -7.39
CA LEU A 37 -0.90 -1.74 -7.31
C LEU A 37 -0.43 -1.62 -5.86
N PHE A 38 -1.21 -0.96 -5.01
CA PHE A 38 -0.91 -0.78 -3.60
C PHE A 38 -0.82 -2.11 -2.84
N SER A 39 -1.80 -3.00 -3.00
CA SER A 39 -1.81 -4.31 -2.38
C SER A 39 -0.62 -5.17 -2.83
N SER A 40 -0.27 -5.11 -4.12
CA SER A 40 0.91 -5.80 -4.66
C SER A 40 2.21 -5.30 -4.03
N ILE A 41 2.38 -3.97 -3.91
CA ILE A 41 3.54 -3.36 -3.25
C ILE A 41 3.63 -3.82 -1.79
N ILE A 42 2.52 -3.75 -1.04
CA ILE A 42 2.50 -4.19 0.37
C ILE A 42 2.87 -5.67 0.49
N ALA A 43 2.23 -6.53 -0.30
CA ALA A 43 2.45 -7.97 -0.22
C ALA A 43 3.92 -8.31 -0.44
N TRP A 44 4.54 -7.72 -1.45
CA TRP A 44 5.95 -7.95 -1.77
C TRP A 44 6.89 -7.37 -0.71
N VAL A 45 6.76 -6.08 -0.42
CA VAL A 45 7.68 -5.35 0.48
C VAL A 45 7.66 -5.95 1.87
N ILE A 46 6.47 -6.22 2.41
CA ILE A 46 6.34 -6.76 3.76
C ILE A 46 6.79 -8.22 3.84
N GLN A 47 6.55 -9.03 2.80
CA GLN A 47 7.10 -10.38 2.75
C GLN A 47 8.64 -10.34 2.78
N ARG A 48 9.27 -9.49 1.98
CA ARG A 48 10.74 -9.36 1.92
C ARG A 48 11.33 -8.89 3.24
N VAL A 49 10.70 -7.90 3.88
CA VAL A 49 11.12 -7.38 5.20
C VAL A 49 10.94 -8.41 6.32
N ARG A 50 9.97 -9.33 6.21
CA ARG A 50 9.77 -10.44 7.17
C ARG A 50 10.78 -11.57 6.99
N VAL A 51 10.97 -12.04 5.75
CA VAL A 51 11.81 -13.22 5.44
C VAL A 51 13.31 -12.96 5.57
N GLY A 52 13.77 -11.71 5.36
CA GLY A 52 15.20 -11.35 5.48
C GLY A 52 15.85 -11.58 6.86
N ASN A 53 15.13 -12.20 7.80
CA ASN A 53 15.58 -12.61 9.12
C ASN A 53 15.99 -14.09 9.23
N ASP A 54 15.46 -14.99 8.38
CA ASP A 54 15.45 -16.42 8.71
C ASP A 54 16.34 -17.28 7.80
N GLU A 55 16.81 -16.76 6.67
CA GLU A 55 17.66 -17.51 5.74
C GLU A 55 19.08 -16.94 5.71
N GLY A 56 20.03 -17.70 6.27
CA GLY A 56 21.46 -17.48 6.08
C GLY A 56 21.79 -17.65 4.61
N GLY A 57 21.92 -16.52 3.89
CA GLY A 57 22.38 -16.54 2.52
C GLY A 57 23.88 -16.84 2.47
N ASP A 58 24.27 -17.79 1.63
CA ASP A 58 25.69 -18.17 1.45
C ASP A 58 26.47 -17.20 0.54
N THR A 59 25.79 -16.18 -0.02
CA THR A 59 26.42 -15.19 -0.91
C THR A 59 26.49 -13.82 -0.25
N ASP A 60 27.58 -13.08 -0.50
CA ASP A 60 27.77 -11.70 -0.03
C ASP A 60 26.59 -10.79 -0.39
N GLN A 61 26.01 -11.02 -1.57
CA GLN A 61 24.83 -10.30 -2.03
C GLN A 61 23.59 -10.59 -1.20
N SER A 62 23.31 -11.86 -0.88
CA SER A 62 22.17 -12.23 -0.03
C SER A 62 22.34 -11.66 1.38
N ILE A 63 23.56 -11.69 1.91
CA ILE A 63 23.91 -11.07 3.20
C ILE A 63 23.63 -9.56 3.17
N ALA A 64 24.05 -8.85 2.12
CA ALA A 64 23.83 -7.43 1.95
C ALA A 64 22.33 -7.09 1.83
N MET A 65 21.56 -7.86 1.05
CA MET A 65 20.11 -7.68 0.92
C MET A 65 19.38 -7.92 2.24
N ASN A 66 19.74 -8.97 2.98
CA ASN A 66 19.17 -9.25 4.30
C ASN A 66 19.53 -8.15 5.32
N LYS A 67 20.75 -7.61 5.26
CA LYS A 67 21.13 -6.44 6.07
C LYS A 67 20.28 -5.21 5.71
N ALA A 68 20.06 -4.94 4.43
CA ALA A 68 19.21 -3.84 3.97
C ALA A 68 17.74 -4.01 4.39
N ALA A 69 17.18 -5.21 4.25
CA ALA A 69 15.82 -5.54 4.68
C ALA A 69 15.66 -5.35 6.20
N ARG A 70 16.66 -5.77 7.01
CA ARG A 70 16.68 -5.52 8.45
C ARG A 70 16.75 -4.03 8.80
N ALA A 71 17.51 -3.24 8.05
CA ALA A 71 17.59 -1.80 8.26
C ALA A 71 16.23 -1.12 7.94
N MET A 72 15.59 -1.48 6.83
CA MET A 72 14.24 -1.03 6.50
C MET A 72 13.22 -1.43 7.58
N LYS A 73 13.30 -2.67 8.07
CA LYS A 73 12.45 -3.16 9.18
C LYS A 73 12.58 -2.29 10.41
N ALA A 74 13.82 -1.94 10.78
CA ALA A 74 14.09 -1.08 11.93
C ALA A 74 13.47 0.31 11.75
N GLU A 75 13.59 0.92 10.57
CA GLU A 75 12.97 2.23 10.29
C GLU A 75 11.44 2.18 10.39
N LEU A 76 10.80 1.15 9.82
CA LEU A 76 9.36 0.93 9.92
C LEU A 76 8.89 0.68 11.36
N SER A 77 9.73 0.04 12.19
CA SER A 77 9.41 -0.25 13.60
C SER A 77 9.53 1.00 14.49
N ASN A 78 10.31 1.98 14.07
CA ASN A 78 10.58 3.19 14.85
C ASN A 78 9.57 4.31 14.58
N THR A 79 8.90 4.32 13.42
CA THR A 79 7.93 5.36 13.03
C THR A 79 6.49 4.95 13.31
N LEU A 80 5.62 5.90 13.70
CA LEU A 80 4.18 5.64 13.79
C LEU A 80 3.52 5.79 12.41
N ILE A 81 2.44 5.06 12.14
CA ILE A 81 1.73 5.14 10.87
C ILE A 81 1.03 6.51 10.66
N ILE A 82 0.86 7.30 11.72
CA ILE A 82 0.30 8.65 11.64
C ILE A 82 1.37 9.73 11.35
N ASP A 83 2.66 9.40 11.51
CA ASP A 83 3.77 10.31 11.24
C ASP A 83 4.08 10.38 9.74
N GLN A 84 4.84 11.39 9.32
CA GLN A 84 5.40 11.43 7.96
C GLN A 84 6.39 10.27 7.74
N PRO A 85 6.47 9.69 6.52
CA PRO A 85 5.76 10.07 5.31
C PRO A 85 4.36 9.44 5.16
N TRP A 86 3.97 8.57 6.10
CA TRP A 86 2.75 7.76 5.99
C TRP A 86 1.49 8.60 6.14
N HIS A 87 1.45 9.39 7.21
CA HIS A 87 0.38 10.32 7.55
C HIS A 87 -1.02 9.70 7.40
N LEU A 88 -1.25 8.53 8.00
CA LEU A 88 -2.57 7.90 7.95
C LEU A 88 -3.61 8.79 8.66
N GLN A 89 -4.66 9.18 7.95
CA GLN A 89 -5.60 10.16 8.45
C GLN A 89 -6.58 9.55 9.46
N ALA A 90 -6.64 10.17 10.63
CA ALA A 90 -7.56 9.84 11.72
C ALA A 90 -8.95 10.50 11.57
N VAL A 91 -9.13 11.34 10.55
CA VAL A 91 -10.35 12.11 10.30
C VAL A 91 -10.76 11.94 8.84
N MET A 92 -12.04 11.66 8.63
CA MET A 92 -12.66 11.53 7.32
C MET A 92 -12.68 12.88 6.61
N ARG A 93 -12.21 12.93 5.36
CA ARG A 93 -12.34 14.12 4.49
C ARG A 93 -13.75 14.29 3.93
N HIS A 94 -14.52 13.21 3.88
CA HIS A 94 -15.90 13.18 3.38
C HIS A 94 -16.79 12.49 4.41
N PRO A 95 -17.88 13.11 4.88
CA PRO A 95 -18.82 12.44 5.76
C PRO A 95 -19.44 11.25 5.01
N LEU A 96 -19.25 10.04 5.53
CA LEU A 96 -20.03 8.90 5.05
C LEU A 96 -21.47 9.04 5.52
N VAL A 97 -22.37 8.74 4.60
CA VAL A 97 -23.77 8.49 4.89
C VAL A 97 -23.90 6.98 5.06
N GLU A 98 -24.04 6.52 6.30
CA GLU A 98 -24.51 5.15 6.55
C GLU A 98 -26.05 5.18 6.56
N VAL A 99 -26.66 4.37 5.70
CA VAL A 99 -28.10 4.07 5.74
C VAL A 99 -28.28 2.96 6.76
N ASN A 100 -28.98 3.24 7.87
CA ASN A 100 -29.24 2.22 8.88
C ASN A 100 -30.33 1.23 8.41
N ALA A 101 -30.60 0.18 9.19
CA ALA A 101 -31.64 -0.81 8.88
C ALA A 101 -33.07 -0.22 8.78
N ASN A 102 -33.26 1.01 9.27
CA ASN A 102 -34.50 1.76 9.21
C ASN A 102 -34.51 2.80 8.07
N PHE A 103 -33.52 2.77 7.16
CA PHE A 103 -33.34 3.72 6.06
C PHE A 103 -33.11 5.18 6.49
N GLU A 104 -32.75 5.44 7.74
CA GLU A 104 -32.44 6.78 8.21
C GLU A 104 -30.97 7.13 7.93
N LEU A 105 -30.75 8.34 7.43
CA LEU A 105 -29.44 8.93 7.19
C LEU A 105 -28.82 9.33 8.53
N GLN A 106 -27.85 8.57 9.03
CA GLN A 106 -27.11 8.98 10.23
C GLN A 106 -25.77 9.62 9.85
N HIS A 107 -25.65 10.93 10.08
CA HIS A 107 -24.37 11.63 10.06
C HIS A 107 -23.57 11.27 11.31
N LYS A 108 -22.77 10.20 11.24
CA LYS A 108 -21.89 9.82 12.34
C LYS A 108 -20.59 10.61 12.29
N SER A 109 -20.18 11.14 13.45
CA SER A 109 -18.90 11.81 13.66
C SER A 109 -17.73 11.02 13.04
N THR A 110 -16.94 11.77 12.29
CA THR A 110 -16.03 11.46 11.17
C THR A 110 -14.64 10.97 11.58
N LYS A 111 -14.51 10.21 12.68
CA LYS A 111 -13.19 9.71 13.10
C LYS A 111 -12.88 8.36 12.47
N THR A 112 -12.13 8.37 11.37
CA THR A 112 -11.62 7.15 10.71
C THR A 112 -10.31 6.71 11.33
N ASN A 113 -9.99 5.42 11.24
CA ASN A 113 -8.63 4.92 11.49
C ASN A 113 -8.04 5.23 12.89
N LEU A 114 -8.86 5.64 13.87
CA LEU A 114 -8.40 5.92 15.24
C LEU A 114 -7.74 4.72 15.90
N GLY A 115 -8.12 3.50 15.51
CA GLY A 115 -7.50 2.27 15.99
C GLY A 115 -6.01 2.12 15.64
N PHE A 116 -5.46 3.03 14.84
CA PHE A 116 -4.08 2.99 14.35
C PHE A 116 -3.20 4.12 14.89
N THR A 117 -3.72 5.07 15.69
CA THR A 117 -2.96 6.26 16.12
C THR A 117 -1.69 5.93 16.91
N GLY A 118 -1.69 4.85 17.69
CA GLY A 118 -0.51 4.36 18.42
C GLY A 118 0.26 3.25 17.71
N MET A 119 -0.09 2.88 16.48
CA MET A 119 0.47 1.72 15.79
C MET A 119 1.75 2.10 15.04
N LYS A 120 2.80 1.28 15.17
CA LYS A 120 4.02 1.41 14.38
C LYS A 120 3.74 1.10 12.91
N ALA A 121 4.48 1.73 12.01
CA ALA A 121 4.29 1.55 10.58
C ALA A 121 4.48 0.08 10.16
N LEU A 122 5.48 -0.62 10.74
CA LEU A 122 5.69 -2.04 10.49
C LEU A 122 4.46 -2.88 10.87
N ASP A 123 3.94 -2.71 12.09
CA ASP A 123 2.78 -3.47 12.59
C ASP A 123 1.54 -3.20 11.75
N PHE A 124 1.35 -1.95 11.34
CA PHE A 124 0.26 -1.55 10.44
C PHE A 124 0.34 -2.28 9.11
N PHE A 125 1.50 -2.26 8.44
CA PHE A 125 1.65 -2.88 7.13
C PHE A 125 1.63 -4.41 7.20
N ILE A 126 2.12 -5.02 8.28
CA ILE A 126 1.95 -6.45 8.54
C ILE A 126 0.47 -6.79 8.68
N TRP A 127 -0.26 -6.08 9.55
CA TRP A 127 -1.69 -6.27 9.74
C TRP A 127 -2.46 -6.13 8.42
N LEU A 128 -2.16 -5.09 7.64
CA LEU A 128 -2.81 -4.82 6.37
C LEU A 128 -2.49 -5.89 5.31
N ARG A 129 -1.22 -6.30 5.21
CA ARG A 129 -0.82 -7.40 4.32
C ARG A 129 -1.58 -8.67 4.65
N ASP A 130 -1.65 -9.04 5.93
CA ASP A 130 -2.32 -10.25 6.37
C ASP A 130 -3.84 -10.15 6.11
N ALA A 131 -4.45 -8.98 6.37
CA ALA A 131 -5.85 -8.71 6.05
C ALA A 131 -6.18 -8.90 4.55
N LEU A 132 -5.27 -8.49 3.66
CA LEU A 132 -5.44 -8.61 2.21
C LEU A 132 -5.13 -10.01 1.69
N ALA A 133 -4.21 -10.74 2.32
CA ALA A 133 -3.73 -12.05 1.87
C ALA A 133 -4.55 -13.23 2.43
N HIS A 134 -5.34 -13.05 3.49
CA HIS A 134 -6.05 -14.14 4.16
C HIS A 134 -7.24 -14.74 3.40
N GLY A 135 -7.54 -14.28 2.18
CA GLY A 135 -8.54 -14.91 1.29
C GLY A 135 -10.00 -14.78 1.72
N ASP A 136 -10.28 -14.23 2.91
CA ASP A 136 -11.65 -13.93 3.34
C ASP A 136 -12.14 -12.65 2.64
N ALA A 137 -12.83 -12.84 1.52
CA ALA A 137 -13.39 -11.74 0.73
C ALA A 137 -14.33 -10.82 1.51
N ARG A 138 -14.85 -11.24 2.68
CA ARG A 138 -15.72 -10.41 3.53
C ARG A 138 -14.96 -9.31 4.28
N VAL A 139 -13.64 -9.35 4.26
CA VAL A 139 -12.77 -8.38 4.93
C VAL A 139 -12.70 -7.05 4.16
N VAL A 140 -12.89 -7.06 2.84
CA VAL A 140 -12.73 -5.86 1.99
C VAL A 140 -14.07 -5.49 1.35
N SER A 141 -14.47 -4.23 1.50
CA SER A 141 -15.70 -3.69 0.89
C SER A 141 -15.44 -2.33 0.24
N PRO A 142 -16.07 -2.01 -0.91
CA PRO A 142 -15.90 -0.72 -1.57
C PRO A 142 -16.48 0.41 -0.73
N ILE A 143 -15.89 1.60 -0.86
CA ILE A 143 -16.43 2.86 -0.34
C ILE A 143 -16.83 3.70 -1.56
N SER A 144 -18.12 3.97 -1.69
CA SER A 144 -18.66 4.81 -2.76
C SER A 144 -19.10 6.17 -2.24
N GLN A 145 -19.08 7.16 -3.12
CA GLN A 145 -19.63 8.49 -2.91
C GLN A 145 -20.67 8.76 -3.99
N ASP A 146 -21.78 9.40 -3.63
CA ASP A 146 -22.77 9.83 -4.60
C ASP A 146 -22.22 11.00 -5.42
N ASP A 147 -22.36 10.91 -6.73
CA ASP A 147 -21.97 11.94 -7.67
C ASP A 147 -23.09 12.97 -7.85
N ARG A 148 -22.75 14.15 -8.37
CA ARG A 148 -23.71 15.24 -8.58
C ARG A 148 -24.86 14.85 -9.53
N ASP A 149 -24.59 13.93 -10.45
CA ASP A 149 -25.55 13.48 -11.47
C ASP A 149 -26.38 12.26 -11.00
N GLY A 150 -26.35 11.92 -9.71
CA GLY A 150 -27.05 10.76 -9.15
C GLY A 150 -26.35 9.41 -9.38
N GLY A 151 -25.12 9.44 -9.94
CA GLY A 151 -24.23 8.29 -10.04
C GLY A 151 -23.54 7.94 -8.72
N LYS A 152 -22.74 6.87 -8.72
CA LYS A 152 -21.88 6.49 -7.60
C LYS A 152 -20.45 6.30 -8.07
N SER A 153 -19.53 7.05 -7.50
CA SER A 153 -18.09 6.91 -7.73
C SER A 153 -17.42 6.11 -6.61
N LEU A 154 -16.54 5.18 -6.98
CA LEU A 154 -15.69 4.46 -6.02
C LEU A 154 -14.58 5.39 -5.53
N ILE A 155 -14.45 5.59 -4.22
CA ILE A 155 -13.46 6.50 -3.62
C ILE A 155 -12.43 5.79 -2.73
N GLY A 156 -12.63 4.50 -2.45
CA GLY A 156 -11.68 3.71 -1.67
C GLY A 156 -12.24 2.36 -1.24
N PHE A 157 -11.59 1.77 -0.24
CA PHE A 157 -11.94 0.47 0.32
C PHE A 157 -11.94 0.51 1.84
N LYS A 158 -12.92 -0.18 2.45
CA LYS A 158 -12.99 -0.45 3.89
C LYS A 158 -12.50 -1.88 4.12
N ILE A 159 -11.58 -2.01 5.06
CA ILE A 159 -10.95 -3.28 5.46
C ILE A 159 -11.31 -3.54 6.92
N GLU A 160 -12.00 -4.64 7.20
CA GLU A 160 -12.48 -4.97 8.54
C GLU A 160 -12.06 -6.40 8.92
N VAL A 161 -11.19 -6.53 9.92
CA VAL A 161 -10.70 -7.81 10.43
C VAL A 161 -11.09 -7.95 11.89
N GLY A 162 -11.64 -9.11 12.27
CA GLY A 162 -11.86 -9.43 13.68
C GLY A 162 -10.53 -9.64 14.41
N GLU A 163 -10.30 -8.93 15.52
CA GLU A 163 -9.21 -9.27 16.44
C GLU A 163 -9.62 -10.47 17.29
N LYS A 164 -8.65 -11.33 17.65
CA LYS A 164 -8.89 -12.44 18.60
C LYS A 164 -9.56 -11.89 19.86
N PRO A 165 -10.51 -12.64 20.45
CA PRO A 165 -11.29 -12.12 21.56
C PRO A 165 -10.39 -11.83 22.75
N LEU A 166 -10.55 -10.65 23.36
CA LEU A 166 -10.04 -10.42 24.70
C LEU A 166 -10.87 -11.26 25.68
N PRO A 167 -10.31 -11.78 26.79
CA PRO A 167 -10.95 -12.79 27.64
C PRO A 167 -12.34 -12.44 28.21
N LYS A 168 -12.83 -11.20 28.06
CA LYS A 168 -14.10 -10.74 28.63
C LYS A 168 -14.99 -9.87 27.72
N ASN A 169 -14.56 -9.47 26.52
CA ASN A 169 -15.28 -8.44 25.72
C ASN A 169 -15.26 -8.72 24.21
N GLY A 170 -15.91 -9.79 23.74
CA GLY A 170 -16.18 -10.04 22.31
C GLY A 170 -14.96 -9.96 21.37
N LEU A 171 -15.21 -10.02 20.06
CA LEU A 171 -14.20 -9.74 19.03
C LEU A 171 -14.17 -8.23 18.80
N LYS A 172 -13.08 -7.54 19.17
CA LYS A 172 -12.89 -6.16 18.75
C LYS A 172 -12.55 -6.17 17.27
N LYS A 173 -13.39 -5.58 16.41
CA LYS A 173 -13.06 -5.47 14.99
C LYS A 173 -12.12 -4.29 14.78
N ARG A 174 -11.01 -4.53 14.09
CA ARG A 174 -10.14 -3.47 13.59
C ARG A 174 -10.59 -3.09 12.19
N ARG A 175 -10.84 -1.80 11.99
CA ARG A 175 -11.39 -1.25 10.75
C ARG A 175 -10.49 -0.15 10.19
N LEU A 176 -10.08 -0.31 8.94
CA LEU A 176 -9.34 0.67 8.15
C LEU A 176 -10.24 1.19 7.02
N TYR A 177 -10.31 2.51 6.89
CA TYR A 177 -10.82 3.20 5.72
C TYR A 177 -9.62 3.69 4.92
N LEU A 178 -9.50 3.18 3.70
CA LEU A 178 -8.37 3.38 2.83
C LEU A 178 -8.84 4.05 1.54
N TYR A 179 -8.70 5.38 1.49
CA TYR A 179 -9.12 6.16 0.33
C TYR A 179 -8.07 6.12 -0.78
N HIS A 180 -8.48 6.49 -2.00
CA HIS A 180 -7.57 6.56 -3.15
C HIS A 180 -6.28 7.35 -2.84
N ALA A 181 -6.41 8.53 -2.21
CA ALA A 181 -5.26 9.35 -1.83
C ALA A 181 -4.34 8.68 -0.80
N ASP A 182 -4.89 7.84 0.09
CA ASP A 182 -4.12 7.09 1.07
C ASP A 182 -3.36 5.94 0.42
N MET A 183 -4.01 5.19 -0.48
CA MET A 183 -3.36 4.12 -1.25
C MET A 183 -2.16 4.67 -2.03
N LYS A 184 -2.35 5.79 -2.74
CA LYS A 184 -1.28 6.44 -3.49
C LYS A 184 -0.13 6.85 -2.57
N ARG A 185 -0.43 7.61 -1.52
CA ARG A 185 0.59 8.12 -0.59
C ARG A 185 1.35 6.98 0.07
N LEU A 186 0.65 6.07 0.74
CA LEU A 186 1.25 4.96 1.46
C LEU A 186 2.03 4.03 0.53
N GLY A 187 1.48 3.68 -0.63
CA GLY A 187 2.13 2.79 -1.59
C GLY A 187 3.37 3.41 -2.22
N VAL A 188 3.32 4.67 -2.64
CA VAL A 188 4.48 5.39 -3.20
C VAL A 188 5.57 5.53 -2.15
N SER A 189 5.23 5.93 -0.92
CA SER A 189 6.21 6.05 0.17
C SER A 189 6.85 4.71 0.52
N LEU A 190 6.06 3.63 0.56
CA LEU A 190 6.58 2.29 0.85
C LEU A 190 7.49 1.77 -0.27
N ALA A 191 7.10 1.98 -1.54
CA ALA A 191 7.91 1.63 -2.69
C ALA A 191 9.23 2.42 -2.73
N ALA A 192 9.19 3.73 -2.47
CA ALA A 192 10.37 4.58 -2.41
C ALA A 192 11.32 4.13 -1.28
N MET A 193 10.79 3.81 -0.09
CA MET A 193 11.59 3.28 1.00
C MET A 193 12.24 1.94 0.62
N PHE A 194 11.48 1.02 0.00
CA PHE A 194 12.01 -0.26 -0.45
C PHE A 194 13.17 -0.08 -1.43
N CYS A 195 12.99 0.78 -2.45
CA CYS A 195 14.03 1.06 -3.44
C CYS A 195 15.26 1.72 -2.82
N ARG A 196 15.08 2.62 -1.84
CA ARG A 196 16.19 3.26 -1.12
C ARG A 196 17.07 2.24 -0.38
N TYR A 197 16.47 1.21 0.22
CA TYR A 197 17.22 0.19 0.96
C TYR A 197 17.76 -0.92 0.05
N LEU A 198 16.95 -1.42 -0.89
CA LEU A 198 17.26 -2.62 -1.66
C LEU A 198 17.71 -2.35 -3.10
N GLY A 199 17.61 -1.11 -3.60
CA GLY A 199 18.07 -0.72 -4.94
C GLY A 199 19.59 -0.54 -5.07
N GLY A 200 20.33 -0.59 -3.96
CA GLY A 200 21.77 -0.29 -3.95
C GLY A 200 22.08 1.19 -4.23
N LYS A 201 23.36 1.54 -4.33
CA LYS A 201 23.82 2.89 -4.73
C LYS A 201 23.70 3.14 -6.24
N GLU A 202 23.06 2.26 -7.00
CA GLU A 202 22.98 2.38 -8.45
C GLU A 202 21.85 3.32 -8.88
N SER A 203 22.18 4.61 -8.83
CA SER A 203 21.61 5.66 -9.67
C SER A 203 21.81 5.43 -11.18
N GLU A 204 22.38 4.29 -11.60
CA GLU A 204 22.64 3.97 -13.02
C GLU A 204 21.37 3.59 -13.79
N PHE A 205 20.38 2.97 -13.15
CA PHE A 205 19.15 2.60 -13.85
C PHE A 205 18.28 3.82 -14.15
N GLU A 206 18.27 4.86 -13.30
CA GLU A 206 17.66 6.15 -13.63
C GLU A 206 18.34 6.82 -14.82
N ARG A 207 19.65 6.62 -14.98
CA ARG A 207 20.44 7.09 -16.14
C ARG A 207 20.12 6.31 -17.43
N LEU A 208 19.83 5.01 -17.33
CA LEU A 208 19.41 4.16 -18.46
C LEU A 208 17.93 4.35 -18.84
N ALA A 209 17.04 4.52 -17.86
CA ALA A 209 15.62 4.76 -18.11
C ALA A 209 15.36 6.15 -18.70
N SER A 210 16.20 7.15 -18.37
CA SER A 210 16.15 8.49 -18.99
C SER A 210 16.74 8.56 -20.40
N THR A 211 17.45 7.53 -20.87
CA THR A 211 18.02 7.46 -22.23
C THR A 211 17.13 6.73 -23.24
N VAL A 212 16.11 5.98 -22.80
CA VAL A 212 15.15 5.34 -23.72
C VAL A 212 14.11 6.36 -24.17
N ARG A 213 14.44 7.14 -25.21
CA ARG A 213 13.42 7.81 -26.03
C ARG A 213 12.74 6.74 -26.88
N ILE A 214 11.48 6.46 -26.60
CA ILE A 214 10.63 5.67 -27.51
C ILE A 214 10.42 6.56 -28.75
N PRO A 215 10.91 6.19 -29.95
CA PRO A 215 10.60 6.93 -31.15
C PRO A 215 9.11 6.81 -31.42
N VAL A 216 8.40 7.94 -31.42
CA VAL A 216 7.02 8.02 -31.91
C VAL A 216 7.08 8.02 -33.44
N GLN A 217 7.08 6.83 -34.02
CA GLN A 217 6.76 6.53 -35.42
C GLN A 217 6.02 5.19 -35.39
N ALA A 218 4.84 4.97 -35.95
CA ALA A 218 3.94 5.75 -36.77
C ALA A 218 2.53 5.16 -36.58
N LEU A 219 1.51 6.01 -36.39
CA LEU A 219 0.12 5.68 -36.69
C LEU A 219 -0.43 6.81 -37.54
N ALA A 220 0.04 6.83 -38.78
CA ALA A 220 -0.64 7.47 -39.90
C ALA A 220 -0.67 6.42 -41.01
N GLY A 221 -1.86 5.87 -41.22
CA GLY A 221 -2.20 4.82 -42.18
C GLY A 221 -3.67 4.50 -42.02
#